data_AF-A0A2H9QTU0-F1
#
_entry.id   AF-A0A2H9QTU0-F1
#
_cell.length_a   1.000
_cell.length_b   1.000
_cell.length_c   1.000
_cell.angle_alpha   90.00
_cell.angle_beta   90.00
_cell.angle_gamma   90.00
#
_symmetry.space_group_name_H-M   'P 1'
#
loop_
_entity.id
_entity.type
_entity.pdbx_description
1 polymer ?
#
loop_
_entity_poly.entity_id
_entity_poly.type
_entity_poly.pdbx_seq_one_letter_code
_entity_poly.pdbx_strand_id
1 'polypeptide(L)'
;MIPKQDGLPVDIRIEKEFLMPVIKSLRQIKKESVDLNDTTHKIFYCQRSKEELNDTNALKYIEWGEEQGLQNRPTCASRNNWYAIHERKISQLLYSYILGARHLIPLNNLCLADNNLFDIYCDQEKADNLFISLNSTICRLFLENLGREMTGALAVLKIQIYELESLLIVNVITNKNVRKQVNRPIKSIFEECGIDPNKPIREQEPNPLPDRAELDNIIFDELGLTEEERKEVYWAVCELVKQRLEKARSLNGK
;
A
#
# COMPACT_ATOMS: atom_id res chain seq x y z
N MET A 1 12.66 12.59 -19.72
CA MET A 1 14.06 12.13 -19.60
C MET A 1 14.38 11.99 -18.13
N ILE A 2 14.50 10.76 -17.64
CA ILE A 2 14.94 10.46 -16.28
C ILE A 2 16.08 9.46 -16.42
N PRO A 3 17.34 9.82 -16.06
CA PRO A 3 18.45 8.88 -16.02
C PRO A 3 18.26 7.86 -14.89
N LYS A 4 18.66 6.62 -15.12
CA LYS A 4 18.51 5.48 -14.20
C LYS A 4 19.69 5.44 -13.21
N GLN A 5 19.41 5.12 -11.95
CA GLN A 5 20.38 4.44 -11.09
C GLN A 5 20.58 3.00 -11.59
N ASP A 6 21.81 2.51 -11.39
CA ASP A 6 22.37 1.19 -11.74
C ASP A 6 22.70 0.98 -13.22
N GLY A 7 23.83 1.54 -13.66
CA GLY A 7 24.57 1.10 -14.84
C GLY A 7 24.05 1.55 -16.21
N LEU A 8 22.94 2.29 -16.29
CA LEU A 8 22.47 2.84 -17.55
C LEU A 8 23.40 3.99 -18.01
N PRO A 9 23.90 3.97 -19.26
CA PRO A 9 24.66 5.07 -19.83
C PRO A 9 23.90 6.41 -19.76
N VAL A 10 24.62 7.49 -19.47
CA VAL A 10 24.06 8.83 -19.20
C VAL A 10 23.34 9.43 -20.42
N ASP A 11 23.73 8.99 -21.61
CA ASP A 11 23.19 9.37 -22.91
C ASP A 11 21.87 8.66 -23.26
N ILE A 12 21.57 7.51 -22.65
CA ILE A 12 20.30 6.80 -22.89
C ILE A 12 19.18 7.44 -22.09
N ARG A 13 18.30 8.14 -22.80
CA ARG A 13 17.16 8.89 -22.25
C ARG A 13 15.86 8.37 -22.83
N ILE A 14 15.11 7.61 -22.04
CA ILE A 14 13.84 7.00 -22.47
C ILE A 14 12.70 8.04 -22.48
N GLU A 15 11.84 7.98 -23.49
CA GLU A 15 10.62 8.78 -23.61
C GLU A 15 9.64 8.48 -22.46
N LYS A 16 8.86 9.48 -22.07
CA LYS A 16 7.93 9.33 -20.93
C LYS A 16 6.83 8.29 -21.21
N GLU A 17 6.44 8.09 -22.46
CA GLU A 17 5.39 7.14 -22.84
C GLU A 17 5.77 5.67 -22.58
N PHE A 18 7.08 5.36 -22.58
CA PHE A 18 7.59 4.01 -22.28
C PHE A 18 7.99 3.85 -20.81
N LEU A 19 7.63 4.80 -19.95
CA LEU A 19 7.97 4.78 -18.53
C LEU A 19 6.71 4.81 -17.67
N MET A 20 6.46 3.70 -16.97
CA MET A 20 5.34 3.60 -16.04
C MET A 20 5.83 3.78 -14.60
N PRO A 21 5.22 4.66 -13.78
CA PRO A 21 5.58 4.79 -12.36
C PRO A 21 5.18 3.54 -11.56
N VAL A 22 6.01 3.20 -10.57
CA VAL A 22 5.81 2.03 -9.71
C VAL A 22 5.95 2.40 -8.24
N ILE A 23 5.00 1.99 -7.41
CA ILE A 23 5.12 2.08 -5.95
C ILE A 23 5.81 0.82 -5.43
N LYS A 24 6.93 0.99 -4.73
CA LYS A 24 7.64 -0.11 -4.07
C LYS A 24 7.23 -0.33 -2.62
N SER A 25 6.77 0.73 -1.96
CA SER A 25 6.43 0.68 -0.54
C SER A 25 5.40 1.74 -0.17
N LEU A 26 4.41 1.36 0.62
CA LEU A 26 3.44 2.31 1.18
C LEU A 26 4.06 3.32 2.16
N ARG A 27 5.33 3.14 2.57
CA ARG A 27 6.06 4.17 3.34
C ARG A 27 6.25 5.47 2.57
N GLN A 28 6.26 5.39 1.24
CA GLN A 28 6.44 6.55 0.36
C GLN A 28 5.16 7.38 0.27
N ILE A 29 4.00 6.72 0.35
CA ILE A 29 2.68 7.35 0.29
C ILE A 29 2.33 7.85 1.68
N LYS A 30 2.06 9.14 1.81
CA LYS A 30 1.74 9.75 3.12
C LYS A 30 0.24 9.89 3.36
N LYS A 31 -0.53 10.02 2.28
CA LYS A 31 -1.92 10.46 2.26
C LYS A 31 -2.88 9.32 1.87
N GLU A 32 -4.16 9.64 1.75
CA GLU A 32 -5.25 8.73 1.38
C GLU A 32 -5.15 8.19 -0.06
N SER A 33 -4.46 8.90 -0.95
CA SER A 33 -4.30 8.53 -2.35
C SER A 33 -2.84 8.62 -2.80
N VAL A 34 -2.50 7.81 -3.80
CA VAL A 34 -1.19 7.82 -4.46
C VAL A 34 -1.03 9.09 -5.29
N ASP A 35 0.10 9.76 -5.14
CA ASP A 35 0.56 10.86 -5.99
C ASP A 35 1.79 10.45 -6.81
N LEU A 36 2.00 11.05 -7.98
CA LEU A 36 3.19 10.77 -8.81
C LEU A 36 4.50 11.15 -8.11
N ASN A 37 4.47 12.06 -7.14
CA ASN A 37 5.62 12.44 -6.34
C ASN A 37 5.92 11.41 -5.22
N ASP A 38 5.03 10.46 -4.96
CA ASP A 38 5.28 9.38 -3.99
C ASP A 38 6.27 8.35 -4.53
N THR A 39 6.62 8.38 -5.81
CA THR A 39 7.66 7.49 -6.35
C THR A 39 8.59 8.15 -7.33
N THR A 40 9.88 7.88 -7.16
CA THR A 40 10.92 8.16 -8.14
C THR A 40 11.15 6.98 -9.08
N HIS A 41 10.56 5.82 -8.78
CA HIS A 41 10.78 4.58 -9.52
C HIS A 41 9.85 4.49 -10.72
N LYS A 42 10.44 4.13 -11.86
CA LYS A 42 9.71 3.84 -13.09
C LYS A 42 10.25 2.56 -13.69
N ILE A 43 9.36 1.82 -14.34
CA ILE A 43 9.73 0.67 -15.15
C ILE A 43 9.63 1.02 -16.62
N PHE A 44 10.48 0.39 -17.43
CA PHE A 44 10.29 0.37 -18.87
C PHE A 44 9.04 -0.45 -19.18
N TYR A 45 8.06 0.17 -19.84
CA TYR A 45 6.77 -0.43 -20.14
C TYR A 45 6.45 -0.21 -21.62
N CYS A 46 6.70 -1.24 -22.42
CA CYS A 46 6.53 -1.20 -23.86
C CYS A 46 6.07 -2.56 -24.37
N GLN A 47 5.01 -2.58 -25.19
CA GLN A 47 4.52 -3.76 -25.92
C GLN A 47 4.91 -3.77 -27.40
N ARG A 48 5.40 -2.62 -27.91
CA ARG A 48 5.77 -2.46 -29.32
C ARG A 48 6.99 -3.31 -29.65
N SER A 49 7.05 -3.82 -30.88
CA SER A 49 8.22 -4.53 -31.41
C SER A 49 9.40 -3.58 -31.65
N LYS A 50 10.59 -4.11 -31.92
CA LYS A 50 11.75 -3.27 -32.22
C LYS A 50 11.55 -2.46 -33.51
N GLU A 51 10.89 -3.04 -34.50
CA GLU A 51 10.56 -2.39 -35.77
C GLU A 51 9.62 -1.19 -35.58
N GLU A 52 8.66 -1.31 -34.66
CA GLU A 52 7.74 -0.23 -34.28
C GLU A 52 8.40 0.86 -33.43
N LEU A 53 9.59 0.59 -32.87
CA LEU A 53 10.37 1.50 -32.05
C LEU A 53 11.50 2.19 -32.82
N ASN A 54 11.53 2.06 -34.15
CA ASN A 54 12.49 2.77 -35.00
C ASN A 54 12.53 4.27 -34.65
N ASP A 55 13.75 4.81 -34.60
CA ASP A 55 14.05 6.20 -34.25
C ASP A 55 13.64 6.65 -32.82
N THR A 56 13.34 5.72 -31.91
CA THR A 56 13.09 6.02 -30.49
C THR A 56 14.31 5.75 -29.61
N ASN A 57 14.42 6.44 -28.48
CA ASN A 57 15.43 6.13 -27.47
C ASN A 57 15.07 4.88 -26.64
N ALA A 58 13.80 4.47 -26.65
CA ALA A 58 13.39 3.17 -26.15
C ALA A 58 14.10 2.01 -26.87
N LEU A 59 14.26 2.10 -28.19
CA LEU A 59 15.04 1.12 -28.95
C LEU A 59 16.50 1.07 -28.47
N LYS A 60 17.15 2.22 -28.29
CA LYS A 60 18.52 2.29 -27.75
C LYS A 60 18.65 1.65 -26.37
N TYR A 61 17.64 1.82 -25.51
CA TYR A 61 17.60 1.18 -24.19
C TYR A 61 17.50 -0.35 -24.31
N ILE A 62 16.72 -0.85 -25.26
CA ILE A 62 16.59 -2.27 -25.54
C ILE A 62 17.91 -2.83 -26.08
N GLU A 63 18.52 -2.18 -27.07
CA GLU A 63 19.79 -2.59 -27.68
C GLU A 63 20.92 -2.61 -26.63
N TRP A 64 21.02 -1.59 -25.79
CA TRP A 64 21.94 -1.60 -24.66
C TRP A 64 21.70 -2.79 -23.73
N GLY A 65 20.43 -3.10 -23.41
CA GLY A 65 20.09 -4.28 -22.62
C GLY A 65 20.50 -5.59 -23.28
N GLU A 66 20.45 -5.65 -24.62
CA GLU A 66 20.92 -6.79 -25.40
C GLU A 66 22.45 -6.94 -25.36
N GLU A 67 23.19 -5.83 -25.42
CA GLU A 67 24.66 -5.81 -25.26
C GLU A 67 25.08 -6.29 -23.86
N GLN A 68 24.29 -5.96 -22.83
CA GLN A 68 24.53 -6.44 -21.46
C GLN A 68 24.07 -7.89 -21.23
N GLY A 69 23.51 -8.57 -22.24
CA GLY A 69 23.02 -9.95 -22.11
C GLY A 69 21.74 -10.11 -21.28
N LEU A 70 20.96 -9.05 -21.07
CA LEU A 70 19.72 -9.08 -20.27
C LEU A 70 18.64 -9.99 -20.90
N GLN A 71 18.57 -10.03 -22.23
CA GLN A 71 17.68 -10.90 -23.01
C GLN A 71 17.93 -12.39 -22.74
N ASN A 72 19.17 -12.77 -22.36
CA ASN A 72 19.54 -14.15 -22.10
C ASN A 72 19.21 -14.63 -20.68
N ARG A 73 18.68 -13.74 -19.82
CA ARG A 73 18.29 -14.11 -18.44
C ARG A 73 17.14 -15.13 -18.46
N PRO A 74 17.05 -16.05 -17.48
CA PRO A 74 16.06 -17.13 -17.49
C PRO A 74 14.60 -16.67 -17.66
N THR A 75 14.24 -15.50 -17.13
CA THR A 75 12.87 -14.95 -17.22
C THR A 75 12.58 -14.21 -18.53
N CYS A 76 13.61 -13.96 -19.34
CA CYS A 76 13.57 -13.14 -20.55
C CYS A 76 13.82 -13.98 -21.83
N ALA A 77 14.67 -15.00 -21.75
CA ALA A 77 15.19 -15.75 -22.90
C ALA A 77 14.11 -16.45 -23.76
N SER A 78 12.97 -16.80 -23.17
CA SER A 78 11.86 -17.46 -23.87
C SER A 78 10.85 -16.50 -24.51
N ARG A 79 11.02 -15.18 -24.34
CA ARG A 79 10.06 -14.17 -24.82
C ARG A 79 10.50 -13.61 -26.17
N ASN A 80 9.54 -13.40 -27.07
CA ASN A 80 9.78 -12.71 -28.35
C ASN A 80 10.28 -11.27 -28.12
N ASN A 81 9.50 -10.48 -27.35
CA ASN A 81 9.92 -9.17 -26.86
C ASN A 81 10.40 -9.32 -25.41
N TRP A 82 11.69 -9.63 -25.23
CA TRP A 82 12.28 -9.95 -23.91
C TRP A 82 12.10 -8.85 -22.85
N TYR A 83 12.05 -7.60 -23.29
CA TYR A 83 11.86 -6.40 -22.46
C TYR A 83 10.39 -6.13 -22.12
N ALA A 84 9.43 -6.72 -22.85
CA ALA A 84 8.02 -6.50 -22.62
C ALA A 84 7.57 -7.26 -21.37
N ILE A 85 6.88 -6.55 -20.48
CA ILE A 85 6.18 -7.18 -19.36
C ILE A 85 4.72 -7.36 -19.74
N HIS A 86 4.06 -8.39 -19.20
CA HIS A 86 2.62 -8.59 -19.43
C HIS A 86 1.84 -7.33 -19.10
N GLU A 87 0.79 -7.06 -19.87
CA GLU A 87 -0.07 -5.91 -19.62
C GLU A 87 -0.61 -5.97 -18.20
N ARG A 88 -0.43 -4.87 -17.47
CA ARG A 88 -0.94 -4.72 -16.11
C ARG A 88 -1.96 -3.61 -16.06
N LYS A 89 -3.06 -3.88 -15.35
CA LYS A 89 -4.04 -2.88 -15.00
C LYS A 89 -3.57 -2.15 -13.75
N ILE A 90 -3.89 -0.86 -13.66
CA ILE A 90 -3.72 -0.12 -12.42
C ILE A 90 -4.91 -0.47 -11.52
N SER A 91 -4.60 -0.93 -10.31
CA SER A 91 -5.56 -1.27 -9.27
C SER A 91 -6.13 -0.03 -8.59
N GLN A 92 -7.35 -0.14 -8.04
CA GLN A 92 -8.04 0.96 -7.37
C GLN A 92 -7.49 1.24 -5.97
N LEU A 93 -6.93 0.24 -5.29
CA LEU A 93 -6.24 0.41 -4.01
C LEU A 93 -5.00 -0.48 -3.92
N LEU A 94 -4.09 -0.08 -3.04
CA LEU A 94 -2.88 -0.84 -2.75
C LEU A 94 -2.86 -1.33 -1.31
N TYR A 95 -2.46 -2.57 -1.09
CA TYR A 95 -2.26 -3.12 0.25
C TYR A 95 -0.81 -3.55 0.44
N SER A 96 -0.21 -3.31 1.60
CA SER A 96 1.14 -3.81 1.88
C SER A 96 1.08 -5.17 2.57
N TYR A 97 1.82 -6.12 2.01
CA TYR A 97 2.04 -7.43 2.61
C TYR A 97 2.58 -7.37 4.07
N ILE A 98 3.17 -6.25 4.47
CA ILE A 98 3.71 -6.01 5.81
C ILE A 98 2.94 -4.87 6.49
N LEU A 99 2.38 -5.15 7.66
CA LEU A 99 1.60 -4.20 8.45
C LEU A 99 2.30 -3.85 9.76
N GLY A 100 2.77 -2.61 9.86
CA GLY A 100 3.36 -2.04 11.09
C GLY A 100 2.34 -1.28 11.92
N ALA A 101 2.78 -0.33 12.74
CA ALA A 101 1.88 0.50 13.57
C ALA A 101 1.01 1.50 12.77
N ARG A 102 1.38 1.79 11.52
CA ARG A 102 0.61 2.64 10.60
C ARG A 102 -0.36 1.77 9.79
N HIS A 103 -1.61 2.20 9.70
CA HIS A 103 -2.66 1.55 8.90
C HIS A 103 -3.06 2.46 7.74
N LEU A 104 -2.74 2.06 6.51
CA LEU A 104 -3.11 2.79 5.31
C LEU A 104 -3.22 1.84 4.12
N ILE A 105 -4.35 1.92 3.44
CA ILE A 105 -4.66 1.24 2.18
C ILE A 105 -5.07 2.34 1.20
N PRO A 106 -4.11 2.95 0.48
CA PRO A 106 -4.38 4.16 -0.27
C PRO A 106 -5.10 3.85 -1.58
N LEU A 107 -5.90 4.82 -2.03
CA LEU A 107 -6.47 4.82 -3.38
C LEU A 107 -5.36 4.95 -4.42
N ASN A 108 -5.49 4.22 -5.51
CA ASN A 108 -4.54 4.20 -6.61
C ASN A 108 -5.30 4.28 -7.94
N ASN A 109 -4.77 5.09 -8.84
CA ASN A 109 -5.21 5.20 -10.23
C ASN A 109 -4.07 5.67 -11.15
N LEU A 110 -2.82 5.72 -10.63
CA LEU A 110 -1.68 6.34 -11.30
C LEU A 110 -0.49 5.40 -11.47
N CYS A 111 -0.27 4.46 -10.55
CA CYS A 111 0.98 3.71 -10.46
C CYS A 111 0.76 2.21 -10.44
N LEU A 112 1.70 1.45 -10.99
CA LEU A 112 1.76 0.01 -10.79
C LEU A 112 2.33 -0.32 -9.41
N ALA A 113 2.02 -1.52 -8.93
CA ALA A 113 2.50 -2.05 -7.66
C ALA A 113 3.71 -2.97 -7.86
N ASP A 114 4.73 -2.82 -7.00
CA ASP A 114 5.80 -3.79 -6.83
C ASP A 114 5.32 -5.05 -6.11
N ASN A 115 6.09 -6.14 -6.15
CA ASN A 115 5.71 -7.43 -5.56
C ASN A 115 5.50 -7.43 -4.03
N ASN A 116 5.95 -6.39 -3.33
CA ASN A 116 5.73 -6.22 -1.89
C ASN A 116 4.33 -5.65 -1.55
N LEU A 117 3.55 -5.34 -2.58
CA LEU A 117 2.21 -4.81 -2.48
C LEU A 117 1.23 -5.74 -3.20
N PHE A 118 0.00 -5.75 -2.72
CA PHE A 118 -1.13 -6.39 -3.38
C PHE A 118 -2.01 -5.34 -4.03
N ASP A 119 -2.40 -5.65 -5.26
CA ASP A 119 -3.38 -4.89 -6.03
C ASP A 119 -4.79 -5.27 -5.61
N ILE A 120 -5.61 -4.27 -5.25
CA ILE A 120 -7.04 -4.46 -4.98
C ILE A 120 -7.82 -3.85 -6.14
N TYR A 121 -8.54 -4.71 -6.86
CA TYR A 121 -9.37 -4.33 -8.00
C TYR A 121 -10.83 -4.24 -7.59
N CYS A 122 -11.50 -3.16 -7.98
CA CYS A 122 -12.93 -2.99 -7.81
C CYS A 122 -13.48 -2.03 -8.87
N ASP A 123 -14.81 -1.97 -9.00
CA ASP A 123 -15.44 -0.94 -9.84
C ASP A 123 -15.07 0.45 -9.30
N GLN A 124 -14.83 1.40 -10.20
CA GLN A 124 -14.35 2.75 -9.82
C GLN A 124 -15.32 3.48 -8.88
N GLU A 125 -16.62 3.21 -9.02
CA GLU A 125 -17.70 3.72 -8.18
C GLU A 125 -17.70 3.13 -6.75
N LYS A 126 -17.09 1.97 -6.55
CA LYS A 126 -16.98 1.28 -5.24
C LYS A 126 -15.69 1.58 -4.51
N ALA A 127 -14.70 2.18 -5.19
CA ALA A 127 -13.36 2.40 -4.64
C ALA A 127 -13.39 3.21 -3.33
N ASP A 128 -14.29 4.18 -3.21
CA ASP A 128 -14.41 5.02 -2.00
C ASP A 128 -15.03 4.29 -0.83
N ASN A 129 -16.11 3.56 -1.08
CA ASN A 129 -16.73 2.71 -0.07
C ASN A 129 -15.73 1.68 0.45
N LEU A 130 -14.99 1.03 -0.47
CA LEU A 130 -13.97 0.06 -0.12
C LEU A 130 -12.81 0.70 0.65
N PHE A 131 -12.39 1.92 0.27
CA PHE A 131 -11.38 2.68 1.00
C PHE A 131 -11.82 2.96 2.45
N ILE A 132 -13.07 3.40 2.67
CA ILE A 132 -13.62 3.68 4.00
C ILE A 132 -13.63 2.39 4.83
N SER A 133 -14.17 1.30 4.28
CA SER A 133 -14.21 0.00 4.97
C SER A 133 -12.82 -0.49 5.35
N LEU A 134 -11.88 -0.50 4.41
CA LEU A 134 -10.54 -1.03 4.61
C LEU A 134 -9.66 -0.17 5.52
N ASN A 135 -9.84 1.16 5.53
CA ASN A 135 -9.04 2.05 6.37
C ASN A 135 -9.62 2.28 7.76
N SER A 136 -10.76 1.68 8.10
CA SER A 136 -11.39 1.81 9.42
C SER A 136 -10.62 1.11 10.53
N THR A 137 -10.82 1.56 11.76
CA THR A 137 -10.26 0.93 12.96
C THR A 137 -10.81 -0.49 13.16
N ILE A 138 -12.06 -0.78 12.77
CA ILE A 138 -12.61 -2.14 12.75
C ILE A 138 -11.86 -3.05 11.77
N CYS A 139 -11.58 -2.58 10.55
CA CYS A 139 -10.79 -3.38 9.62
C CYS A 139 -9.38 -3.61 10.17
N ARG A 140 -8.80 -2.60 10.84
CA ARG A 140 -7.53 -2.77 11.53
C ARG A 140 -7.61 -3.86 12.61
N LEU A 141 -8.68 -3.91 13.40
CA LEU A 141 -8.92 -4.97 14.38
C LEU A 141 -8.93 -6.36 13.72
N PHE A 142 -9.61 -6.52 12.60
CA PHE A 142 -9.64 -7.80 11.88
C PHE A 142 -8.26 -8.19 11.34
N LEU A 143 -7.51 -7.25 10.80
CA LEU A 143 -6.15 -7.49 10.32
C LEU A 143 -5.18 -7.89 11.43
N GLU A 144 -5.32 -7.32 12.64
CA GLU A 144 -4.52 -7.72 13.81
C GLU A 144 -4.76 -9.19 14.20
N ASN A 145 -5.99 -9.69 14.02
CA ASN A 145 -6.35 -11.07 14.34
C ASN A 145 -5.98 -12.05 13.22
N LEU A 146 -6.01 -11.61 11.96
CA LEU A 146 -5.68 -12.46 10.80
C LEU A 146 -4.18 -12.54 10.53
N GLY A 147 -3.42 -11.49 10.87
CA GLY A 147 -2.03 -11.38 10.49
C GLY A 147 -1.12 -12.37 11.21
N ARG A 148 -0.09 -12.84 10.51
CA ARG A 148 0.95 -13.67 11.10
C ARG A 148 1.97 -12.80 11.80
N GLU A 149 2.16 -13.06 13.09
CA GLU A 149 3.33 -12.55 13.78
C GLU A 149 4.58 -13.18 13.18
N MET A 150 5.53 -12.34 12.78
CA MET A 150 6.85 -12.80 12.39
C MET A 150 7.63 -13.19 13.63
N THR A 151 8.20 -14.40 13.63
CA THR A 151 9.15 -14.80 14.66
C THR A 151 10.41 -13.93 14.57
N GLY A 152 10.88 -13.44 15.73
CA GLY A 152 12.11 -12.64 15.86
C GLY A 152 11.89 -11.12 15.96
N ALA A 153 12.89 -10.37 15.47
CA ALA A 153 13.11 -8.95 15.74
C ALA A 153 12.11 -7.94 15.16
N LEU A 154 11.29 -8.37 14.20
CA LEU A 154 10.51 -7.47 13.35
C LEU A 154 9.11 -7.26 13.93
N ALA A 155 8.84 -6.03 14.36
CA ALA A 155 7.60 -5.61 15.00
C ALA A 155 6.45 -5.35 14.00
N VAL A 156 6.19 -6.30 13.10
CA VAL A 156 5.22 -6.18 12.00
C VAL A 156 4.43 -7.48 11.82
N LEU A 157 3.18 -7.36 11.35
CA LEU A 157 2.42 -8.51 10.83
C LEU A 157 2.76 -8.74 9.37
N LYS A 158 2.76 -10.00 8.96
CA LYS A 158 2.69 -10.38 7.56
C LYS A 158 1.31 -10.92 7.25
N ILE A 159 0.70 -10.38 6.22
CA ILE A 159 -0.65 -10.73 5.78
C ILE A 159 -0.52 -11.15 4.34
N GLN A 160 -0.55 -12.46 4.08
CA GLN A 160 -0.43 -13.02 2.75
C GLN A 160 -1.73 -12.82 1.98
N ILE A 161 -1.68 -13.06 0.67
CA ILE A 161 -2.83 -12.89 -0.21
C ILE A 161 -4.06 -13.68 0.26
N TYR A 162 -3.87 -14.91 0.77
CA TYR A 162 -4.97 -15.76 1.21
C TYR A 162 -5.57 -15.34 2.57
N GLU A 163 -4.83 -14.66 3.44
CA GLU A 163 -5.41 -14.00 4.62
C GLU A 163 -6.13 -12.71 4.24
N LEU A 164 -5.60 -11.97 3.25
CA LEU A 164 -6.27 -10.77 2.76
C LEU A 164 -7.58 -11.12 2.03
N GLU A 165 -7.62 -12.22 1.27
CA GLU A 165 -8.83 -12.70 0.59
C GLU A 165 -9.92 -13.15 1.56
N SER A 166 -9.55 -13.62 2.76
CA SER A 166 -10.51 -14.00 3.81
C SER A 166 -10.87 -12.87 4.77
N LEU A 167 -10.30 -11.67 4.57
CA LEU A 167 -10.58 -10.50 5.39
C LEU A 167 -12.06 -10.13 5.30
N LEU A 168 -12.73 -10.14 6.45
CA LEU A 168 -14.06 -9.58 6.57
C LEU A 168 -13.98 -8.06 6.44
N ILE A 169 -14.87 -7.51 5.62
CA ILE A 169 -15.03 -6.06 5.48
C ILE A 169 -16.48 -5.68 5.74
N VAL A 170 -16.69 -4.53 6.36
CA VAL A 170 -18.03 -3.97 6.51
C VAL A 170 -18.44 -3.41 5.16
N ASN A 171 -19.55 -3.89 4.60
CA ASN A 171 -20.07 -3.34 3.36
C ASN A 171 -20.78 -2.02 3.68
N VAL A 172 -20.22 -0.91 3.21
CA VAL A 172 -20.81 0.42 3.40
C VAL A 172 -21.18 1.00 2.05
N ILE A 173 -22.36 1.59 1.97
CA ILE A 173 -22.80 2.35 0.79
C ILE A 173 -22.99 3.80 1.24
N THR A 174 -22.04 4.66 0.90
CA THR A 174 -22.11 6.08 1.27
C THR A 174 -21.70 6.98 0.11
N ASN A 175 -22.33 8.16 0.03
CA ASN A 175 -21.96 9.23 -0.89
C ASN A 175 -21.07 10.28 -0.21
N LYS A 176 -20.66 10.06 1.05
CA LYS A 176 -19.78 10.97 1.78
C LYS A 176 -18.41 11.03 1.11
N ASN A 177 -17.94 12.24 0.83
CA ASN A 177 -16.63 12.46 0.19
C ASN A 177 -15.50 12.44 1.22
N VAL A 178 -15.19 11.26 1.75
CA VAL A 178 -14.22 11.06 2.84
C VAL A 178 -12.77 11.36 2.38
N ARG A 179 -12.50 11.29 1.07
CA ARG A 179 -11.18 11.61 0.49
C ARG A 179 -10.67 12.98 0.93
N LYS A 180 -11.53 14.00 0.92
CA LYS A 180 -11.13 15.38 1.26
C LYS A 180 -10.84 15.56 2.75
N GLN A 181 -11.40 14.70 3.59
CA GLN A 181 -11.32 14.81 5.05
C GLN A 181 -10.00 14.25 5.57
N VAL A 182 -9.51 13.17 4.95
CA VAL A 182 -8.24 12.51 5.32
C VAL A 182 -7.06 13.01 4.46
N ASN A 183 -6.94 14.32 4.22
CA ASN A 183 -5.87 14.90 3.40
C ASN A 183 -4.65 15.31 4.25
N ARG A 184 -4.16 14.39 5.08
CA ARG A 184 -2.97 14.60 5.92
C ARG A 184 -2.10 13.34 5.96
N PRO A 185 -0.83 13.45 6.40
CA PRO A 185 -0.04 12.27 6.70
C PRO A 185 -0.77 11.35 7.71
N ILE A 186 -0.98 10.10 7.32
CA ILE A 186 -1.52 9.06 8.20
C ILE A 186 -0.45 8.66 9.21
N LYS A 187 -0.81 8.71 10.50
CA LYS A 187 0.08 8.51 11.62
C LYS A 187 0.05 7.07 12.13
N SER A 188 0.72 6.83 13.25
CA SER A 188 0.58 5.55 13.97
C SER A 188 -0.86 5.39 14.47
N ILE A 189 -1.34 4.16 14.57
CA ILE A 189 -2.70 3.87 15.05
C ILE A 189 -2.96 4.46 16.45
N PHE A 190 -1.93 4.55 17.28
CA PHE A 190 -1.98 5.20 18.59
C PHE A 190 -2.35 6.68 18.48
N GLU A 191 -1.64 7.43 17.65
CA GLU A 191 -1.95 8.84 17.41
C GLU A 191 -3.30 9.02 16.71
N GLU A 192 -3.64 8.13 15.78
CA GLU A 192 -4.94 8.16 15.10
C GLU A 192 -6.10 7.98 16.09
N CYS A 193 -5.94 7.11 17.10
CA CYS A 193 -6.94 6.86 18.15
C CYS A 193 -6.83 7.82 19.36
N GLY A 194 -5.81 8.68 19.39
CA GLY A 194 -5.55 9.60 20.51
C GLY A 194 -5.08 8.92 21.80
N ILE A 195 -4.39 7.78 21.70
CA ILE A 195 -3.94 6.98 22.84
C ILE A 195 -2.41 7.02 22.93
N ASP A 196 -1.85 7.30 24.12
CA ASP A 196 -0.41 7.25 24.37
C ASP A 196 0.00 5.80 24.74
N PRO A 197 0.83 5.12 23.91
CA PRO A 197 1.23 3.75 24.18
C PRO A 197 2.16 3.61 25.40
N ASN A 198 2.74 4.70 25.91
CA ASN A 198 3.63 4.65 27.09
C ASN A 198 2.86 4.62 28.42
N LYS A 199 1.53 4.81 28.37
CA LYS A 199 0.64 4.71 29.53
C LYS A 199 -0.21 3.43 29.42
N PRO A 200 -0.89 3.01 30.51
CA PRO A 200 -1.90 1.96 30.42
C PRO A 200 -2.98 2.35 29.41
N ILE A 201 -3.29 1.47 28.45
CA ILE A 201 -4.20 1.80 27.34
C ILE A 201 -5.63 2.02 27.85
N ARG A 202 -6.09 1.16 28.77
CA ARG A 202 -7.45 1.16 29.32
C ARG A 202 -7.75 2.27 30.34
N GLU A 203 -6.72 2.99 30.80
CA GLU A 203 -6.89 4.12 31.73
C GLU A 203 -7.05 5.46 30.99
N GLN A 204 -6.98 5.44 29.66
CA GLN A 204 -7.08 6.62 28.81
C GLN A 204 -8.42 6.64 28.11
N GLU A 205 -9.03 7.82 27.99
CA GLU A 205 -10.21 8.01 27.14
C GLU A 205 -9.75 8.15 25.68
N PRO A 206 -10.25 7.31 24.74
CA PRO A 206 -9.92 7.46 23.32
C PRO A 206 -10.36 8.83 22.81
N ASN A 207 -9.46 9.50 22.09
CA ASN A 207 -9.73 10.80 21.48
C ASN A 207 -9.20 10.81 20.03
N PRO A 208 -9.85 10.05 19.13
CA PRO A 208 -9.37 9.90 17.77
C PRO A 208 -9.27 11.26 17.07
N LEU A 209 -8.34 11.35 16.11
CA LEU A 209 -8.22 12.55 15.27
C LEU A 209 -9.55 12.83 14.55
N PRO A 210 -9.96 14.10 14.33
CA PRO A 210 -11.30 14.40 13.82
C PRO A 210 -11.67 13.68 12.52
N ASP A 211 -10.72 13.58 11.58
CA ASP A 211 -10.89 12.88 10.31
C ASP A 211 -10.91 11.35 10.47
N ARG A 212 -10.17 10.81 11.45
CA ARG A 212 -10.23 9.41 11.85
C ARG A 212 -11.60 9.07 12.43
N ALA A 213 -12.08 9.88 13.37
CA ALA A 213 -13.38 9.72 14.00
C ALA A 213 -14.51 9.75 12.97
N GLU A 214 -14.45 10.68 12.01
CA GLU A 214 -15.45 10.77 10.94
C GLU A 214 -15.48 9.52 10.06
N LEU A 215 -14.31 9.00 9.66
CA LEU A 215 -14.21 7.77 8.88
C LEU A 215 -14.75 6.57 9.66
N ASP A 216 -14.31 6.40 10.92
CA ASP A 216 -14.72 5.27 11.74
C ASP A 216 -16.19 5.31 12.11
N ASN A 217 -16.76 6.49 12.37
CA ASN A 217 -18.18 6.66 12.67
C ASN A 217 -19.07 6.12 11.54
N ILE A 218 -18.66 6.25 10.27
CA ILE A 218 -19.42 5.65 9.16
C ILE A 218 -19.53 4.12 9.34
N ILE A 219 -18.44 3.47 9.73
CA ILE A 219 -18.43 2.02 9.96
C ILE A 219 -19.17 1.65 11.24
N PHE A 220 -18.97 2.42 12.30
CA PHE A 220 -19.61 2.18 13.60
C PHE A 220 -21.13 2.35 13.53
N ASP A 221 -21.61 3.35 12.78
CA ASP A 221 -23.02 3.59 12.55
C ASP A 221 -23.64 2.43 11.74
N GLU A 222 -22.96 1.94 10.70
CA GLU A 222 -23.42 0.78 9.91
C GLU A 222 -23.52 -0.49 10.77
N LEU A 223 -22.60 -0.68 11.70
CA LEU A 223 -22.60 -1.80 12.64
C LEU A 223 -23.55 -1.61 13.83
N GLY A 224 -24.11 -0.40 14.01
CA GLY A 224 -24.97 -0.06 15.15
C GLY A 224 -24.25 -0.04 16.51
N LEU A 225 -22.94 0.26 16.53
CA LEU A 225 -22.16 0.25 17.76
C LEU A 225 -22.55 1.42 18.69
N THR A 226 -22.73 1.09 19.97
CA THR A 226 -22.89 2.03 21.07
C THR A 226 -21.60 2.82 21.34
N GLU A 227 -21.69 3.93 22.06
CA GLU A 227 -20.50 4.74 22.39
C GLU A 227 -19.42 3.94 23.13
N GLU A 228 -19.83 3.06 24.05
CA GLU A 228 -18.89 2.21 24.80
C GLU A 228 -18.24 1.16 23.90
N GLU A 229 -18.99 0.53 22.99
CA GLU A 229 -18.42 -0.41 22.01
C GLU A 229 -17.43 0.28 21.05
N ARG A 230 -17.67 1.54 20.67
CA ARG A 230 -16.72 2.32 19.87
C ARG A 230 -15.40 2.53 20.60
N LYS A 231 -15.44 2.85 21.90
CA LYS A 231 -14.24 2.97 22.72
C LYS A 231 -13.51 1.63 22.85
N GLU A 232 -14.25 0.55 23.05
CA GLU A 232 -13.71 -0.81 23.10
C GLU A 232 -12.93 -1.16 21.83
N VAL A 233 -13.41 -0.77 20.64
CA VAL A 233 -12.66 -0.96 19.39
C VAL A 233 -11.32 -0.23 19.42
N TYR A 234 -11.29 1.04 19.83
CA TYR A 234 -10.06 1.83 19.89
C TYR A 234 -9.04 1.27 20.88
N TRP A 235 -9.50 0.90 22.08
CA TRP A 235 -8.64 0.27 23.08
C TRP A 235 -8.10 -1.07 22.59
N ALA A 236 -8.96 -1.96 22.11
CA ALA A 236 -8.57 -3.29 21.67
C ALA A 236 -7.51 -3.24 20.56
N VAL A 237 -7.69 -2.38 19.56
CA VAL A 237 -6.70 -2.22 18.49
C VAL A 237 -5.37 -1.70 19.02
N CYS A 238 -5.39 -0.66 19.87
CA CYS A 238 -4.17 -0.11 20.44
C CYS A 238 -3.45 -1.13 21.35
N GLU A 239 -4.18 -1.92 22.14
CA GLU A 239 -3.62 -3.00 22.95
C GLU A 239 -2.95 -4.08 22.11
N LEU A 240 -3.64 -4.62 21.10
CA LEU A 240 -3.09 -5.66 20.22
C LEU A 240 -1.80 -5.16 19.54
N VAL A 241 -1.82 -3.93 19.04
CA VAL A 241 -0.66 -3.32 18.39
C VAL A 241 0.47 -3.12 19.41
N LYS A 242 0.17 -2.61 20.61
CA LYS A 242 1.18 -2.41 21.67
C LYS A 242 1.82 -3.73 22.08
N GLN A 243 1.02 -4.75 22.37
CA GLN A 243 1.48 -6.09 22.74
C GLN A 243 2.42 -6.67 21.69
N ARG A 244 2.04 -6.60 20.40
CA ARG A 244 2.89 -7.06 19.29
C ARG A 244 4.22 -6.31 19.24
N LEU A 245 4.19 -4.98 19.35
CA LEU A 245 5.40 -4.15 19.28
C LEU A 245 6.34 -4.38 20.47
N GLU A 246 5.80 -4.52 21.69
CA GLU A 246 6.58 -4.79 22.91
C GLU A 246 7.18 -6.19 22.89
N LYS A 247 6.43 -7.19 22.43
CA LYS A 247 6.92 -8.57 22.26
C LYS A 247 8.11 -8.63 21.29
N ALA A 248 8.05 -7.91 20.17
CA ALA A 248 9.18 -7.85 19.24
C ALA A 248 10.42 -7.18 19.87
N ARG A 249 10.23 -6.15 20.71
CA ARG A 249 11.34 -5.49 21.43
C ARG A 249 11.96 -6.41 22.49
N SER A 250 11.17 -7.17 23.23
CA SER A 250 11.67 -8.06 24.29
C SER A 250 12.54 -9.20 23.74
N LEU A 251 12.33 -9.59 22.48
CA LEU A 251 13.15 -10.58 21.78
C LEU A 251 14.46 -9.99 21.20
N ASN A 252 14.54 -8.67 21.03
CA ASN A 252 15.74 -7.96 20.53
C ASN A 252 16.70 -7.49 21.62
N GLY A 253 16.23 -7.45 22.87
CA GLY A 253 17.05 -7.12 24.03
C GLY A 253 17.82 -8.31 24.61
N LYS A 254 17.84 -9.45 23.92
CA LYS A 254 18.67 -10.63 24.20
C LYS A 254 19.70 -10.80 23.09
#